data_AF-A0A7R9JAL5-F1
#
_entry.id   AF-A0A7R9JAL5-F1
#
_cell.length_a   1.000
_cell.length_b   1.000
_cell.length_c   1.000
_cell.angle_alpha   90.00
_cell.angle_beta   90.00
_cell.angle_gamma   90.00
#
_symmetry.space_group_name_H-M   'P 1'
#
loop_
_entity.id
_entity.type
_entity.pdbx_description
1 polymer ?
#
loop_
_entity_poly.entity_id
_entity_poly.type
_entity_poly.pdbx_seq_one_letter_code
_entity_poly.pdbx_strand_id
1 'polypeptide(L)'
;MFLFLSAVPFNKRQTKIILKFKIVLQINMSSSYFLESLLKVSEKAANIARVCRQNQHLFKLLVQEKKNEERNPRFLQDFKTLADVLIQETVKHDIGNQLANALVVLSSAAEDGEIKVRISFSDIAGHIYGEETNSFTNTLGDTITVEVQKDQDSTAALLSKVLDGDTIAANLLASEVHRDMVLAEVDAGSVPLPLNLELPLQSMAMWVDPIDSTAEYISGEEIRSPVADIFQSGLRCVTVLIGVFDRNTGTPVIGVINQPFYRQDANMYAADYVYVV
;
A
#
# COMPACT_ATOMS: atom_id res chain seq x y z
N MET A 1 -3.32 -15.60 48.00
CA MET A 1 -2.82 -14.38 48.67
C MET A 1 -2.73 -13.30 47.61
N PHE A 2 -3.81 -12.53 47.45
CA PHE A 2 -3.85 -11.38 46.52
C PHE A 2 -3.09 -10.24 47.19
N LEU A 3 -1.92 -9.89 46.65
CA LEU A 3 -1.21 -8.68 47.05
C LEU A 3 -1.91 -7.48 46.40
N PHE A 4 -2.69 -6.77 47.21
CA PHE A 4 -3.07 -5.38 46.94
C PHE A 4 -1.78 -4.55 46.89
N LEU A 5 -1.38 -4.11 45.70
CA LEU A 5 -0.44 -3.01 45.54
C LEU A 5 -1.23 -1.71 45.47
N SER A 6 -0.98 -0.87 46.46
CA SER A 6 -1.56 0.45 46.66
C SER A 6 -1.31 1.36 45.45
N ALA A 7 -2.39 1.84 44.83
CA ALA A 7 -2.33 2.97 43.91
C ALA A 7 -1.88 4.22 44.69
N VAL A 8 -0.64 4.66 44.49
CA VAL A 8 -0.20 5.98 44.95
C VAL A 8 -0.96 7.02 44.11
N PRO A 9 -1.78 7.91 44.70
CA PRO A 9 -2.52 8.88 43.92
C PRO A 9 -1.56 9.94 43.39
N PHE A 10 -1.31 9.92 42.08
CA PHE A 10 -0.60 10.99 41.40
C PHE A 10 -1.32 12.32 41.64
N ASN A 11 -0.59 13.36 42.07
CA ASN A 11 -1.14 14.71 42.14
C ASN A 11 -1.51 15.20 40.73
N LYS A 12 -2.60 15.96 40.58
CA LYS A 12 -3.09 16.58 39.32
C LYS A 12 -1.97 17.13 38.41
N ARG A 13 -0.89 17.67 38.99
CA ARG A 13 0.26 18.20 38.25
C ARG A 13 1.11 17.09 37.60
N GLN A 14 1.37 15.99 38.30
CA GLN A 14 2.06 14.81 37.76
C GLN A 14 1.18 14.08 36.75
N THR A 15 -0.13 13.96 37.00
CA THR A 15 -1.08 13.37 36.03
C THR A 15 -1.10 14.17 34.71
N LYS A 16 -1.06 15.51 34.77
CA LYS A 16 -0.96 16.35 33.56
C LYS A 16 0.35 16.16 32.79
N ILE A 17 1.48 16.01 33.49
CA ILE A 17 2.79 15.81 32.85
C ILE A 17 2.82 14.44 32.16
N ILE A 18 2.39 13.39 32.85
CA ILE A 18 2.32 12.03 32.29
C ILE A 18 1.37 12.00 31.08
N LEU A 19 0.20 12.65 31.17
CA LEU A 19 -0.74 12.73 30.06
C LEU A 19 -0.15 13.48 28.86
N LYS A 20 0.52 14.62 29.09
CA LYS A 20 1.17 15.40 28.03
C LYS A 20 2.31 14.62 27.38
N PHE A 21 3.11 13.92 28.17
CA PHE A 21 4.19 13.07 27.69
C PHE A 21 3.65 11.88 26.87
N LYS A 22 2.55 11.26 27.33
CA LYS A 22 1.85 10.17 26.63
C LYS A 22 1.28 10.63 25.28
N ILE A 23 0.73 11.84 25.21
CA ILE A 23 0.20 12.42 23.96
C ILE A 23 1.33 12.69 22.96
N VAL A 24 2.43 13.31 23.40
CA VAL A 24 3.58 13.61 22.52
C VAL A 24 4.22 12.33 21.97
N LEU A 25 4.42 11.31 22.82
CA LEU A 25 4.87 9.99 22.38
C LEU A 25 3.92 9.34 21.37
N GLN A 26 2.61 9.43 21.60
CA GLN A 26 1.61 8.89 20.69
C GLN A 26 1.62 9.59 19.31
N ILE A 27 1.78 10.92 19.28
CA ILE A 27 1.83 11.70 18.03
C ILE A 27 3.10 11.38 17.22
N ASN A 28 4.28 11.44 17.85
CA ASN A 28 5.54 11.19 17.14
C ASN A 28 5.62 9.75 16.60
N MET A 29 5.12 8.77 17.37
CA MET A 29 5.02 7.39 16.88
C MET A 29 4.06 7.27 15.71
N SER A 30 2.88 7.91 15.77
CA SER A 30 1.88 7.84 14.71
C SER A 30 2.43 8.16 13.32
N SER A 31 3.29 9.17 13.20
CA SER A 31 3.81 9.62 11.90
C SER A 31 4.90 8.69 11.33
N SER A 32 5.81 8.18 12.17
CA SER A 32 6.81 7.21 11.70
C SER A 32 6.15 5.89 11.30
N TYR A 33 5.16 5.43 12.07
CA TYR A 33 4.36 4.25 11.72
C TYR A 33 3.55 4.47 10.45
N PHE A 34 3.06 5.69 10.20
CA PHE A 34 2.34 6.01 8.97
C PHE A 34 3.26 5.88 7.75
N LEU A 35 4.45 6.51 7.76
CA LEU A 35 5.42 6.36 6.68
C LEU A 35 5.87 4.90 6.50
N GLU A 36 6.14 4.18 7.59
CA GLU A 36 6.44 2.75 7.54
C GLU A 36 5.32 1.95 6.84
N SER A 37 4.06 2.31 7.10
CA SER A 37 2.91 1.68 6.47
C SER A 37 2.82 2.00 4.99
N LEU A 38 3.11 3.26 4.58
CA LEU A 38 3.18 3.66 3.18
C LEU A 38 4.29 2.90 2.43
N LEU A 39 5.45 2.72 3.05
CA LEU A 39 6.55 1.94 2.47
C LEU A 39 6.15 0.47 2.28
N LYS A 40 5.59 -0.17 3.32
CA LYS A 40 5.13 -1.57 3.24
C LYS A 40 4.07 -1.77 2.16
N VAL A 41 3.08 -0.87 2.09
CA VAL A 41 2.01 -1.00 1.11
C VAL A 41 2.47 -0.71 -0.32
N SER A 42 3.43 0.21 -0.49
CA SER A 42 4.08 0.43 -1.79
C SER A 42 4.84 -0.82 -2.26
N GLU A 43 5.49 -1.55 -1.35
CA GLU A 43 6.18 -2.80 -1.67
C GLU A 43 5.20 -3.93 -1.97
N LYS A 44 4.09 -4.01 -1.23
CA LYS A 44 3.01 -4.95 -1.55
C LYS A 44 2.45 -4.69 -2.95
N ALA A 45 2.21 -3.42 -3.30
CA ALA A 45 1.82 -3.01 -4.65
C ALA A 45 2.85 -3.42 -5.70
N ALA A 46 4.14 -3.19 -5.43
CA ALA A 46 5.23 -3.60 -6.30
C ALA A 46 5.33 -5.13 -6.46
N ASN A 47 5.02 -5.91 -5.42
CA ASN A 47 4.95 -7.38 -5.48
C ASN A 47 3.79 -7.84 -6.38
N ILE A 48 2.63 -7.19 -6.31
CA ILE A 48 1.50 -7.46 -7.21
C ILE A 48 1.91 -7.16 -8.67
N ALA A 49 2.56 -6.03 -8.93
CA ALA A 49 3.06 -5.69 -10.27
C ALA A 49 4.10 -6.72 -10.77
N ARG A 50 5.00 -7.18 -9.90
CA ARG A 50 6.01 -8.19 -10.22
C ARG A 50 5.41 -9.56 -10.49
N VAL A 51 4.49 -10.06 -9.66
CA VAL A 51 3.87 -11.38 -9.86
C VAL A 51 3.10 -11.44 -11.17
N CYS A 52 2.44 -10.33 -11.57
CA CYS A 52 1.75 -10.23 -12.84
C CYS A 52 2.69 -10.38 -14.05
N ARG A 53 3.96 -10.00 -13.93
CA ARG A 53 4.96 -10.18 -14.98
C ARG A 53 5.75 -11.50 -14.89
N GLN A 54 5.98 -11.99 -13.68
CA GLN A 54 6.84 -13.17 -13.44
C GLN A 54 6.06 -14.48 -13.53
N ASN A 55 4.78 -14.49 -13.18
CA ASN A 55 3.95 -15.68 -13.29
C ASN A 55 3.49 -15.87 -14.75
N GLN A 56 3.79 -17.02 -15.34
CA GLN A 56 3.47 -17.29 -16.75
C GLN A 56 1.98 -17.17 -17.08
N HIS A 57 1.10 -17.53 -16.15
CA HIS A 57 -0.35 -17.44 -16.35
C HIS A 57 -0.82 -15.99 -16.33
N LEU A 58 -0.41 -15.21 -15.32
CA LEU A 58 -0.74 -13.79 -15.23
C LEU A 58 -0.12 -12.97 -16.36
N PHE A 59 1.12 -13.26 -16.74
CA PHE A 59 1.81 -12.54 -17.81
C PHE A 59 1.08 -12.66 -19.14
N LYS A 60 0.54 -13.85 -19.45
CA LYS A 60 -0.30 -14.05 -20.64
C LYS A 60 -1.54 -13.16 -20.62
N LEU A 61 -2.20 -13.02 -19.47
CA LEU A 61 -3.36 -12.13 -19.32
C LEU A 61 -2.95 -10.65 -19.46
N LEU A 62 -1.79 -10.28 -18.92
CA LEU A 62 -1.27 -8.91 -18.95
C LEU A 62 -0.98 -8.41 -20.36
N VAL A 63 -0.30 -9.21 -21.18
CA VAL A 63 0.10 -8.80 -22.56
C VAL A 63 -0.93 -9.16 -23.63
N GLN A 64 -2.04 -9.79 -23.25
CA GLN A 64 -3.09 -10.13 -24.20
C GLN A 64 -3.82 -8.87 -24.66
N GLU A 65 -3.56 -8.44 -25.89
CA GLU A 65 -4.41 -7.49 -26.59
C GLU A 65 -5.73 -8.18 -26.95
N LYS A 66 -6.78 -8.02 -26.13
CA LYS A 66 -8.12 -8.50 -26.50
C LYS A 66 -8.62 -7.70 -27.71
N LYS A 67 -8.58 -8.31 -28.91
CA LYS A 67 -9.30 -7.83 -30.09
C LYS A 67 -10.79 -7.69 -29.73
N ASN A 68 -11.51 -6.73 -30.33
CA ASN A 68 -12.91 -6.44 -29.99
C ASN A 68 -13.84 -7.68 -30.01
N GLU A 69 -13.52 -8.70 -30.80
CA GLU A 69 -14.28 -9.96 -30.89
C GLU A 69 -13.96 -10.98 -29.77
N GLU A 70 -12.81 -10.85 -29.11
CA GLU A 70 -12.35 -11.67 -27.97
C GLU A 70 -12.51 -10.94 -26.62
N ARG A 71 -13.00 -9.68 -26.64
CA ARG A 71 -13.34 -8.96 -25.42
C ARG A 71 -14.44 -9.73 -24.69
N ASN A 72 -14.20 -9.96 -23.41
CA ASN A 72 -15.15 -10.68 -22.58
C ASN A 72 -16.49 -9.91 -22.56
N PRO A 73 -17.60 -10.49 -23.06
CA PRO A 73 -18.91 -9.83 -22.99
C PRO A 73 -19.35 -9.62 -21.53
N ARG A 74 -18.83 -10.42 -20.59
CA ARG A 74 -19.07 -10.25 -19.16
C ARG A 74 -18.26 -9.14 -18.50
N PHE A 75 -17.16 -8.63 -19.04
CA PHE A 75 -16.46 -7.44 -18.51
C PHE A 75 -15.60 -6.81 -19.61
N LEU A 76 -15.84 -5.53 -19.90
CA LEU A 76 -15.19 -4.81 -21.01
C LEU A 76 -13.74 -4.39 -20.72
N GLN A 77 -13.34 -4.36 -19.45
CA GLN A 77 -12.01 -3.94 -19.01
C GLN A 77 -11.00 -5.10 -19.12
N ASP A 78 -9.77 -4.76 -19.48
CA ASP A 78 -8.66 -5.69 -19.67
C ASP A 78 -7.90 -5.96 -18.36
N PHE A 79 -7.02 -6.96 -18.38
CA PHE A 79 -6.29 -7.39 -17.18
C PHE A 79 -5.40 -6.30 -16.59
N LYS A 80 -4.86 -5.40 -17.44
CA LYS A 80 -4.07 -4.26 -16.96
C LYS A 80 -4.89 -3.34 -16.04
N THR A 81 -6.10 -2.98 -16.46
CA THR A 81 -7.02 -2.16 -15.65
C THR A 81 -7.35 -2.86 -14.32
N LEU A 82 -7.50 -4.19 -14.32
CA LEU A 82 -7.69 -4.94 -13.08
C LEU A 82 -6.45 -4.89 -12.17
N ALA A 83 -5.24 -4.97 -12.71
CA ALA A 83 -4.02 -4.87 -11.93
C ALA A 83 -3.89 -3.47 -11.28
N ASP A 84 -4.15 -2.41 -12.05
CA ASP A 84 -4.15 -1.03 -11.58
C ASP A 84 -5.18 -0.83 -10.44
N VAL A 85 -6.43 -1.25 -10.67
CA VAL A 85 -7.47 -1.20 -9.63
C VAL A 85 -7.07 -2.00 -8.41
N LEU A 86 -6.57 -3.24 -8.57
CA LEU A 86 -6.27 -4.11 -7.44
C LEU A 86 -5.13 -3.53 -6.58
N ILE A 87 -4.11 -2.94 -7.19
CA ILE A 87 -3.04 -2.24 -6.48
C ILE A 87 -3.62 -1.06 -5.71
N GLN A 88 -4.44 -0.21 -6.35
CA GLN A 88 -5.04 0.94 -5.69
C GLN A 88 -5.93 0.53 -4.51
N GLU A 89 -6.75 -0.51 -4.68
CA GLU A 89 -7.63 -1.03 -3.62
C GLU A 89 -6.86 -1.72 -2.51
N THR A 90 -5.70 -2.32 -2.81
CA THR A 90 -4.77 -2.83 -1.79
C THR A 90 -4.22 -1.69 -0.95
N VAL A 91 -3.83 -0.57 -1.58
CA VAL A 91 -3.37 0.63 -0.87
C VAL A 91 -4.48 1.20 0.02
N LYS A 92 -5.69 1.35 -0.53
CA LYS A 92 -6.86 1.83 0.23
C LYS A 92 -7.19 0.91 1.41
N HIS A 93 -7.18 -0.39 1.20
CA HIS A 93 -7.50 -1.37 2.23
C HIS A 93 -6.46 -1.35 3.36
N ASP A 94 -5.18 -1.42 3.04
CA ASP A 94 -4.14 -1.54 4.06
C ASP A 94 -3.99 -0.25 4.87
N ILE A 95 -4.08 0.91 4.19
CA ILE A 95 -4.01 2.21 4.87
C ILE A 95 -5.32 2.54 5.61
N GLY A 96 -6.47 2.28 4.97
CA GLY A 96 -7.79 2.65 5.48
C GLY A 96 -8.39 1.68 6.50
N ASN A 97 -8.19 0.37 6.33
CA ASN A 97 -8.81 -0.67 7.16
C ASN A 97 -7.80 -1.37 8.08
N GLN A 98 -6.58 -1.64 7.61
CA GLN A 98 -5.69 -2.59 8.26
C GLN A 98 -4.79 -1.97 9.34
N LEU A 99 -4.75 -0.64 9.44
CA LEU A 99 -3.98 0.06 10.48
C LEU A 99 -4.79 0.40 11.73
N ALA A 100 -6.01 -0.13 11.88
CA ALA A 100 -6.87 0.15 13.02
C ALA A 100 -6.41 -0.45 14.36
N ASN A 101 -5.38 -1.32 14.40
CA ASN A 101 -4.98 -1.98 15.66
C ASN A 101 -3.49 -2.30 15.79
N ALA A 102 -2.57 -1.45 15.29
CA ALA A 102 -1.17 -1.57 15.70
C ALA A 102 -1.08 -1.31 17.22
N LEU A 103 -0.97 -2.39 17.99
CA LEU A 103 -0.81 -2.36 19.43
C LEU A 103 0.68 -2.17 19.73
N VAL A 104 1.10 -0.94 19.95
CA VAL A 104 2.45 -0.65 20.40
C VAL A 104 2.49 -0.86 21.91
N VAL A 105 3.25 -1.86 22.36
CA VAL A 105 3.53 -2.08 23.78
C VAL A 105 4.79 -1.30 24.14
N LEU A 106 4.62 -0.22 24.89
CA LEU A 106 5.72 0.51 25.51
C LEU A 106 5.95 -0.09 26.90
N SER A 107 7.10 -0.75 27.08
CA SER A 107 7.57 -1.12 28.41
C SER A 107 8.28 0.08 29.04
N SER A 108 7.78 0.53 30.19
CA SER A 108 8.48 1.50 31.03
C SER A 108 9.58 0.76 31.79
N ALA A 109 10.83 1.23 31.69
CA ALA A 109 11.95 0.71 32.47
C ALA A 109 11.82 0.98 33.98
N ALA A 110 10.80 1.75 34.42
CA ALA A 110 10.71 2.30 35.76
C ALA A 110 9.64 1.65 36.66
N GLU A 111 8.76 0.77 36.17
CA GLU A 111 7.75 0.06 36.98
C GLU A 111 7.00 -0.95 36.07
N ASP A 112 6.56 -2.08 36.63
CA ASP A 112 5.93 -3.26 35.99
C ASP A 112 4.58 -2.99 35.27
N GLY A 113 4.51 -1.97 34.42
CA GLY A 113 3.32 -1.59 33.66
C GLY A 113 3.57 -1.56 32.15
N GLU A 114 2.92 -2.47 31.42
CA GLU A 114 2.82 -2.39 29.96
C GLU A 114 1.86 -1.26 29.57
N ILE A 115 2.33 -0.28 28.79
CA ILE A 115 1.47 0.71 28.15
C ILE A 115 1.15 0.25 26.74
N LYS A 116 -0.11 -0.11 26.51
CA LYS A 116 -0.65 -0.47 25.20
C LYS A 116 -1.22 0.77 24.51
N VAL A 117 -0.63 1.18 23.39
CA VAL A 117 -1.10 2.27 22.54
C VAL A 117 -1.68 1.68 21.26
N ARG A 118 -2.89 2.08 20.87
CA ARG A 118 -3.45 1.78 19.55
C ARG A 118 -3.25 2.98 18.64
N ILE A 119 -2.69 2.73 17.48
CA ILE A 119 -2.60 3.70 16.38
C ILE A 119 -3.69 3.32 15.38
N SER A 120 -4.38 4.32 14.83
CA SER A 120 -5.40 4.18 13.79
C SER A 120 -5.24 5.33 12.81
N PHE A 121 -5.41 5.06 11.53
CA PHE A 121 -5.40 6.06 10.46
C PHE A 121 -6.79 6.24 9.83
N SER A 122 -7.85 5.91 10.56
CA SER A 122 -9.24 6.03 10.09
C SER A 122 -9.60 7.41 9.56
N ASP A 123 -8.91 8.47 10.00
CA ASP A 123 -9.15 9.84 9.55
C ASP A 123 -8.80 10.06 8.06
N ILE A 124 -7.84 9.29 7.52
CA ILE A 124 -7.47 9.35 6.10
C ILE A 124 -8.27 8.36 5.24
N ALA A 125 -8.90 7.34 5.82
CA ALA A 125 -9.54 6.25 5.08
C ALA A 125 -10.56 6.73 4.02
N GLY A 126 -11.35 7.76 4.34
CA GLY A 126 -12.31 8.37 3.40
C GLY A 126 -11.69 9.36 2.40
N HIS A 127 -10.38 9.55 2.42
CA HIS A 127 -9.64 10.56 1.67
C HIS A 127 -8.44 9.95 0.93
N ILE A 128 -8.56 8.67 0.56
CA ILE A 128 -7.60 7.97 -0.32
C ILE A 128 -8.17 7.94 -1.73
N TYR A 129 -7.56 8.74 -2.59
CA TYR A 129 -7.90 8.87 -4.01
C TYR A 129 -6.85 8.19 -4.87
N GLY A 130 -7.16 8.02 -6.15
CA GLY A 130 -6.20 7.59 -7.15
C GLY A 130 -6.80 7.66 -8.55
N GLU A 131 -6.03 7.23 -9.54
CA GLU A 131 -6.40 7.28 -10.95
C GLU A 131 -7.63 6.42 -11.27
N GLU A 132 -7.72 5.24 -10.65
CA GLU A 132 -8.61 4.19 -11.10
C GLU A 132 -9.98 4.19 -10.40
N THR A 133 -11.00 3.77 -11.15
CA THR A 133 -12.32 3.47 -10.59
C THR A 133 -12.43 1.97 -10.32
N ASN A 134 -12.86 1.60 -9.12
CA ASN A 134 -12.93 0.19 -8.70
C ASN A 134 -14.18 -0.56 -9.16
N SER A 135 -14.90 -0.05 -10.16
CA SER A 135 -16.21 -0.53 -10.58
C SER A 135 -16.16 -1.03 -12.02
N PHE A 136 -16.35 -2.34 -12.20
CA PHE A 136 -16.31 -3.03 -13.49
C PHE A 136 -17.74 -3.32 -13.95
N THR A 137 -18.13 -2.79 -15.10
CA THR A 137 -19.49 -2.99 -15.65
C THR A 137 -19.44 -3.83 -16.92
N ASN A 138 -20.35 -4.79 -17.01
CA ASN A 138 -20.47 -5.68 -18.16
C ASN A 138 -21.38 -5.12 -19.27
N THR A 139 -21.44 -5.82 -20.40
CA THR A 139 -22.30 -5.40 -21.53
C THR A 139 -23.80 -5.48 -21.25
N LEU A 140 -24.21 -6.22 -20.21
CA LEU A 140 -25.59 -6.34 -19.74
C LEU A 140 -25.96 -5.29 -18.68
N GLY A 141 -24.99 -4.47 -18.24
CA GLY A 141 -25.17 -3.46 -17.20
C GLY A 141 -24.95 -3.94 -15.77
N ASP A 142 -24.55 -5.21 -15.54
CA ASP A 142 -24.18 -5.67 -14.21
C ASP A 142 -22.83 -5.09 -13.82
N THR A 143 -22.77 -4.54 -12.61
CA THR A 143 -21.57 -3.91 -12.05
C THR A 143 -21.01 -4.73 -10.89
N ILE A 144 -19.71 -4.95 -10.91
CA ILE A 144 -18.94 -5.50 -9.79
C ILE A 144 -17.98 -4.43 -9.28
N THR A 145 -18.05 -4.14 -7.99
CA THR A 145 -17.05 -3.35 -7.28
C THR A 145 -15.94 -4.27 -6.79
N VAL A 146 -14.70 -3.99 -7.20
CA VAL A 146 -13.50 -4.70 -6.75
C VAL A 146 -12.99 -4.01 -5.49
N GLU A 147 -13.02 -4.71 -4.38
CA GLU A 147 -12.46 -4.26 -3.11
C GLU A 147 -11.74 -5.44 -2.45
N VAL A 148 -10.67 -5.17 -1.71
CA VAL A 148 -10.02 -6.20 -0.90
C VAL A 148 -11.00 -6.66 0.18
N GLN A 149 -11.27 -7.95 0.23
CA GLN A 149 -12.21 -8.56 1.17
C GLN A 149 -11.52 -8.90 2.49
N LYS A 150 -12.30 -9.32 3.48
CA LYS A 150 -11.84 -9.69 4.83
C LYS A 150 -10.76 -10.78 4.90
N ASP A 151 -10.67 -11.66 3.89
CA ASP A 151 -9.74 -12.78 3.84
C ASP A 151 -9.39 -13.14 2.39
N GLN A 152 -8.29 -13.87 2.22
CA GLN A 152 -7.75 -14.27 0.92
C GLN A 152 -8.78 -15.04 0.08
N ASP A 153 -9.49 -15.99 0.69
CA ASP A 153 -10.49 -16.82 -0.01
C ASP A 153 -11.63 -15.96 -0.56
N SER A 154 -12.10 -14.97 0.23
CA SER A 154 -13.14 -14.04 -0.19
C SER A 154 -12.66 -13.11 -1.30
N THR A 155 -11.42 -12.61 -1.24
CA THR A 155 -10.84 -11.80 -2.33
C THR A 155 -10.67 -12.65 -3.60
N ALA A 156 -10.18 -13.88 -3.49
CA ALA A 156 -10.07 -14.79 -4.63
C ALA A 156 -11.43 -15.10 -5.26
N ALA A 157 -12.47 -15.32 -4.46
CA ALA A 157 -13.82 -15.54 -4.96
C ALA A 157 -14.38 -14.33 -5.72
N LEU A 158 -14.08 -13.10 -5.28
CA LEU A 158 -14.44 -11.87 -5.99
C LEU A 158 -13.67 -11.75 -7.31
N LEU A 159 -12.34 -11.85 -7.27
CA LEU A 159 -11.48 -11.75 -8.45
C LEU A 159 -11.80 -12.81 -9.49
N SER A 160 -12.15 -14.03 -9.08
CA SER A 160 -12.55 -15.09 -9.99
C SER A 160 -13.80 -14.70 -10.80
N LYS A 161 -14.76 -13.95 -10.23
CA LYS A 161 -15.91 -13.46 -11.00
C LYS A 161 -15.51 -12.45 -12.06
N VAL A 162 -14.59 -11.54 -11.73
CA VAL A 162 -14.09 -10.50 -12.65
C VAL A 162 -13.23 -11.13 -13.75
N LEU A 163 -12.53 -12.21 -13.43
CA LEU A 163 -11.65 -12.97 -14.32
C LEU A 163 -12.34 -14.18 -14.97
N ASP A 164 -13.66 -14.16 -15.17
CA ASP A 164 -14.41 -15.21 -15.88
C ASP A 164 -14.28 -16.64 -15.34
N GLY A 165 -14.08 -16.79 -14.04
CA GLY A 165 -13.88 -18.07 -13.38
C GLY A 165 -12.43 -18.52 -13.35
N ASP A 166 -11.47 -17.69 -13.77
CA ASP A 166 -10.04 -17.98 -13.67
C ASP A 166 -9.57 -17.97 -12.21
N THR A 167 -9.75 -19.13 -11.57
CA THR A 167 -9.35 -19.35 -10.18
C THR A 167 -7.83 -19.35 -10.00
N ILE A 168 -7.04 -19.63 -11.04
CA ILE A 168 -5.58 -19.62 -10.94
C ILE A 168 -5.11 -18.18 -10.77
N ALA A 169 -5.53 -17.30 -11.67
CA ALA A 169 -5.17 -15.88 -11.59
C ALA A 169 -5.71 -15.23 -10.31
N ALA A 170 -6.96 -15.52 -9.97
CA ALA A 170 -7.60 -14.98 -8.77
C ALA A 170 -6.88 -15.35 -7.47
N ASN A 171 -6.46 -16.61 -7.32
CA ASN A 171 -5.74 -17.07 -6.13
C ASN A 171 -4.34 -16.47 -6.03
N LEU A 172 -3.60 -16.35 -7.14
CA LEU A 172 -2.28 -15.74 -7.17
C LEU A 172 -2.34 -14.27 -6.73
N LEU A 173 -3.27 -13.50 -7.31
CA LEU A 173 -3.47 -12.10 -6.97
C LEU A 173 -3.93 -11.93 -5.52
N ALA A 174 -4.92 -12.70 -5.06
CA ALA A 174 -5.41 -12.63 -3.70
C ALA A 174 -4.32 -12.96 -2.66
N SER A 175 -3.43 -13.90 -2.98
CA SER A 175 -2.30 -14.26 -2.12
C SER A 175 -1.34 -13.10 -1.89
N GLU A 176 -1.01 -12.32 -2.93
CA GLU A 176 -0.13 -11.15 -2.77
C GLU A 176 -0.83 -9.99 -2.07
N VAL A 177 -2.12 -9.76 -2.36
CA VAL A 177 -2.94 -8.73 -1.68
C VAL A 177 -3.00 -8.96 -0.17
N HIS A 178 -3.15 -10.22 0.25
CA HIS A 178 -3.26 -10.60 1.67
C HIS A 178 -1.92 -10.92 2.33
N ARG A 179 -0.80 -10.76 1.62
CA ARG A 179 0.52 -11.03 2.19
C ARG A 179 0.84 -10.05 3.31
N ASP A 180 1.30 -10.55 4.44
CA ASP A 180 1.84 -9.71 5.50
C ASP A 180 3.24 -9.21 5.11
N MET A 181 3.42 -7.89 5.10
CA MET A 181 4.71 -7.26 4.78
C MET A 181 5.45 -6.86 6.06
N VAL A 182 6.70 -7.30 6.23
CA VAL A 182 7.58 -6.75 7.27
C VAL A 182 8.50 -5.67 6.71
N LEU A 183 8.88 -4.70 7.53
CA LEU A 183 9.75 -3.59 7.08
C LEU A 183 11.11 -4.08 6.55
N ALA A 184 11.60 -5.22 7.05
CA ALA A 184 12.85 -5.83 6.57
C ALA A 184 12.78 -6.31 5.11
N GLU A 185 11.58 -6.47 4.53
CA GLU A 185 11.38 -6.78 3.11
C GLU A 185 11.42 -5.52 2.23
N VAL A 186 11.38 -4.33 2.83
CA VAL A 186 11.47 -3.05 2.12
C VAL A 186 12.93 -2.60 2.11
N ASP A 187 13.62 -2.75 0.97
CA ASP A 187 14.99 -2.26 0.78
C ASP A 187 15.02 -0.74 0.54
N ALA A 188 14.46 0.05 1.46
CA ALA A 188 14.44 1.52 1.38
C ALA A 188 15.81 2.18 1.68
N GLY A 189 16.90 1.38 1.66
CA GLY A 189 18.23 1.81 2.06
C GLY A 189 18.33 2.23 3.53
N SER A 190 19.46 2.83 3.91
CA SER A 190 19.69 3.36 5.27
C SER A 190 19.03 4.72 5.52
N VAL A 191 18.07 5.15 4.69
CA VAL A 191 17.44 6.47 4.83
C VAL A 191 16.71 6.50 6.18
N PRO A 192 17.14 7.33 7.14
CA PRO A 192 16.55 7.34 8.47
C PRO A 192 15.11 7.81 8.36
N LEU A 193 14.16 7.00 8.83
CA LEU A 193 12.78 7.46 8.99
C LEU A 193 12.80 8.70 9.90
N PRO A 194 12.21 9.83 9.48
CA PRO A 194 12.20 11.04 10.29
C PRO A 194 11.41 10.78 11.58
N LEU A 195 12.13 10.77 12.71
CA LEU A 195 11.57 10.45 14.04
C LEU A 195 10.61 11.51 14.59
N ASN A 196 10.54 12.70 13.96
CA ASN A 196 9.79 13.86 14.45
C ASN A 196 8.89 14.49 13.37
N LEU A 197 8.28 13.68 12.50
CA LEU A 197 7.29 14.19 11.58
C LEU A 197 5.98 14.44 12.35
N GLU A 198 5.47 15.67 12.38
CA GLU A 198 4.13 15.96 12.93
C GLU A 198 3.12 15.94 11.77
N LEU A 199 2.27 14.90 11.73
CA LEU A 199 1.22 14.77 10.70
C LEU A 199 -0.16 14.97 11.32
N PRO A 200 -0.85 16.09 11.03
CA PRO A 200 -2.26 16.23 11.37
C PRO A 200 -3.10 15.39 10.39
N LEU A 201 -3.15 14.06 10.58
CA LEU A 201 -3.83 13.12 9.67
C LEU A 201 -5.28 13.51 9.34
N GLN A 202 -5.95 14.25 10.24
CA GLN A 202 -7.30 14.76 10.00
C GLN A 202 -7.38 15.74 8.83
N SER A 203 -6.33 16.49 8.51
CA SER A 203 -6.31 17.38 7.33
C SER A 203 -5.68 16.73 6.11
N MET A 204 -5.14 15.50 6.21
CA MET A 204 -4.45 14.84 5.11
C MET A 204 -5.42 14.13 4.15
N ALA A 205 -4.97 14.01 2.91
CA ALA A 205 -5.49 13.12 1.88
C ALA A 205 -4.33 12.42 1.18
N MET A 206 -4.63 11.34 0.46
CA MET A 206 -3.68 10.57 -0.32
C MET A 206 -4.13 10.47 -1.78
N TRP A 207 -3.17 10.45 -2.70
CA TRP A 207 -3.37 10.17 -4.12
C TRP A 207 -2.44 9.03 -4.53
N VAL A 208 -2.97 8.06 -5.26
CA VAL A 208 -2.27 6.84 -5.67
C VAL A 208 -2.26 6.73 -7.19
N ASP A 209 -1.07 6.64 -7.75
CA ASP A 209 -0.83 6.12 -9.10
C ASP A 209 -0.39 4.66 -8.97
N PRO A 210 -1.25 3.68 -9.29
CA PRO A 210 -0.96 2.28 -9.02
C PRO A 210 0.18 1.74 -9.89
N ILE A 211 0.26 2.13 -11.17
CA ILE A 211 1.32 1.77 -12.11
C ILE A 211 1.51 2.94 -13.09
N ASP A 212 2.36 3.88 -12.72
CA ASP A 212 2.80 4.93 -13.63
C ASP A 212 3.61 4.30 -14.78
N SER A 213 3.46 4.89 -15.97
CA SER A 213 4.07 4.40 -17.20
C SER A 213 3.55 3.00 -17.62
N THR A 214 2.23 2.79 -17.56
CA THR A 214 1.54 1.52 -17.90
C THR A 214 1.97 0.96 -19.26
N ALA A 215 2.21 1.81 -20.27
CA ALA A 215 2.68 1.36 -21.57
C ALA A 215 4.00 0.59 -21.51
N GLU A 216 4.95 1.09 -20.70
CA GLU A 216 6.24 0.46 -20.45
C GLU A 216 6.09 -0.79 -19.57
N TYR A 217 5.13 -0.77 -18.64
CA TYR A 217 4.79 -1.94 -17.84
C TYR A 217 4.26 -3.10 -18.70
N ILE A 218 3.50 -2.82 -19.77
CA ILE A 218 3.04 -3.85 -20.70
C ILE A 218 4.17 -4.30 -21.63
N SER A 219 4.84 -3.36 -22.31
CA SER A 219 5.86 -3.67 -23.32
C SER A 219 7.05 -4.41 -22.70
N GLY A 220 7.59 -3.87 -21.60
CA GLY A 220 8.85 -4.28 -21.01
C GLY A 220 10.09 -4.09 -21.90
N GLU A 221 9.98 -3.30 -22.98
CA GLU A 221 11.08 -3.07 -23.93
C GLU A 221 12.05 -2.01 -23.42
N GLU A 222 13.23 -2.43 -22.96
CA GLU A 222 14.21 -1.54 -22.33
C GLU A 222 15.09 -0.81 -23.36
N ILE A 223 15.06 0.52 -23.31
CA ILE A 223 15.97 1.39 -24.07
C ILE A 223 16.73 2.26 -23.08
N ARG A 224 18.06 2.11 -23.05
CA ARG A 224 18.95 2.95 -22.24
C ARG A 224 19.51 4.09 -23.08
N SER A 225 19.57 5.29 -22.50
CA SER A 225 20.22 6.43 -23.13
C SER A 225 21.70 6.15 -23.41
N PRO A 226 22.21 6.49 -24.60
CA PRO A 226 23.63 6.30 -24.92
C PRO A 226 24.55 7.34 -24.27
N VAL A 227 23.98 8.42 -23.71
CA VAL A 227 24.73 9.60 -23.25
C VAL A 227 24.50 9.95 -21.78
N ALA A 228 23.58 9.29 -21.10
CA ALA A 228 23.27 9.51 -19.69
C ALA A 228 22.92 8.19 -19.00
N ASP A 229 23.09 8.13 -17.69
CA ASP A 229 22.65 6.99 -16.88
C ASP A 229 21.13 7.05 -16.63
N ILE A 230 20.35 6.99 -17.71
CA ILE A 230 18.89 7.15 -17.72
C ILE A 230 18.29 6.11 -18.67
N PHE A 231 17.18 5.49 -18.24
CA PHE A 231 16.35 4.62 -19.08
C PHE A 231 15.28 5.47 -19.77
N GLN A 232 15.15 5.32 -21.08
CA GLN A 232 14.18 6.02 -21.94
C GLN A 232 12.85 5.26 -22.05
N SER A 233 12.89 3.94 -21.90
CA SER A 233 11.74 3.04 -21.93
C SER A 233 12.06 1.75 -21.15
N GLY A 234 11.04 0.92 -20.94
CA GLY A 234 11.12 -0.39 -20.30
C GLY A 234 10.70 -0.40 -18.85
N LEU A 235 10.81 -1.57 -18.22
CA LEU A 235 10.26 -1.79 -16.87
C LEU A 235 10.85 -0.90 -15.79
N ARG A 236 12.08 -0.41 -15.99
CA ARG A 236 12.71 0.56 -15.08
C ARG A 236 12.03 1.93 -15.09
N CYS A 237 11.20 2.25 -16.09
CA CYS A 237 10.41 3.48 -16.08
C CYS A 237 9.12 3.35 -15.25
N VAL A 238 8.75 2.13 -14.84
CA VAL A 238 7.51 1.87 -14.10
C VAL A 238 7.70 2.21 -12.63
N THR A 239 6.73 2.95 -12.07
CA THR A 239 6.71 3.29 -10.64
C THR A 239 5.32 3.11 -10.05
N VAL A 240 5.27 2.84 -8.74
CA VAL A 240 4.08 3.00 -7.91
C VAL A 240 4.25 4.32 -7.16
N LEU A 241 3.30 5.23 -7.30
CA LEU A 241 3.37 6.56 -6.69
C LEU A 241 2.31 6.71 -5.61
N ILE A 242 2.74 7.07 -4.41
CA ILE A 242 1.84 7.39 -3.30
C ILE A 242 2.20 8.77 -2.78
N GLY A 243 1.30 9.74 -2.98
CA GLY A 243 1.44 11.11 -2.51
C GLY A 243 0.44 11.44 -1.41
N VAL A 244 0.91 12.04 -0.32
CA VAL A 244 0.07 12.56 0.78
C VAL A 244 0.13 14.08 0.74
N PHE A 245 -1.01 14.75 0.87
CA PHE A 245 -1.12 16.20 0.81
C PHE A 245 -2.11 16.75 1.84
N ASP A 246 -1.91 18.01 2.25
CA ASP A 246 -2.87 18.72 3.09
C ASP A 246 -4.07 19.18 2.25
N ARG A 247 -5.28 18.82 2.69
CA ARG A 247 -6.53 19.11 1.97
C ARG A 247 -6.92 20.57 1.98
N ASN A 248 -6.48 21.35 2.96
CA ASN A 248 -6.80 22.77 3.07
C ASN A 248 -5.90 23.61 2.16
N THR A 249 -4.62 23.24 2.04
CA THR A 249 -3.63 24.02 1.29
C THR A 249 -3.28 23.41 -0.07
N GLY A 250 -3.54 22.13 -0.29
CA GLY A 250 -3.08 21.37 -1.45
C GLY A 250 -1.58 21.06 -1.45
N THR A 251 -0.88 21.35 -0.35
CA THR A 251 0.58 21.18 -0.26
C THR A 251 0.94 19.70 -0.12
N PRO A 252 1.85 19.15 -0.95
CA PRO A 252 2.37 17.79 -0.75
C PRO A 252 3.18 17.73 0.54
N VAL A 253 2.97 16.65 1.31
CA VAL A 253 3.57 16.42 2.63
C VAL A 253 4.45 15.18 2.65
N ILE A 254 4.02 14.09 2.01
CA ILE A 254 4.82 12.86 1.88
C ILE A 254 4.73 12.38 0.43
N GLY A 255 5.85 11.92 -0.12
CA GLY A 255 5.88 11.16 -1.35
C GLY A 255 6.59 9.83 -1.13
N VAL A 256 6.02 8.74 -1.63
CA VAL A 256 6.68 7.44 -1.75
C VAL A 256 6.64 7.04 -3.22
N ILE A 257 7.82 6.79 -3.77
CA ILE A 257 8.05 6.26 -5.11
C ILE A 257 8.70 4.90 -4.93
N ASN A 258 7.99 3.85 -5.33
CA ASN A 258 8.54 2.51 -5.43
C ASN A 258 8.76 2.19 -6.90
N GLN A 259 9.97 1.82 -7.29
CA GLN A 259 10.32 1.38 -8.63
C GLN A 259 10.40 -0.15 -8.64
N PRO A 260 9.35 -0.89 -9.04
CA PRO A 260 9.27 -2.34 -8.79
C PRO A 260 10.31 -3.17 -9.53
N PHE A 261 10.85 -2.63 -10.63
CA PHE A 261 11.73 -3.31 -11.56
C PHE A 261 13.10 -2.62 -11.64
N TYR A 262 13.64 -2.14 -10.51
CA TYR A 262 14.92 -1.44 -10.46
C TYR A 262 16.12 -2.35 -10.75
N ARG A 263 16.21 -3.51 -10.11
CA ARG A 263 17.27 -4.49 -10.35
C ARG A 263 16.67 -5.82 -10.76
N GLN A 264 17.35 -6.52 -11.67
CA GLN A 264 17.00 -7.87 -12.07
C GLN A 264 18.17 -8.78 -11.78
N ASP A 265 18.04 -9.62 -10.74
CA ASP A 265 19.01 -10.64 -10.39
C ASP A 265 18.46 -12.01 -10.81
N ALA A 266 19.07 -12.59 -11.85
CA ALA A 266 18.58 -13.77 -12.55
C ALA A 266 17.11 -13.60 -13.03
N ASN A 267 16.16 -14.18 -12.29
CA ASN A 267 14.72 -14.16 -12.61
C ASN A 267 13.88 -13.37 -11.59
N MET A 268 14.53 -12.72 -10.60
CA MET A 268 13.84 -11.94 -9.57
C MET A 268 14.11 -10.45 -9.76
N TYR A 269 13.04 -9.67 -9.70
CA TYR A 269 13.13 -8.22 -9.63
C TYR A 269 13.20 -7.77 -8.18
N ALA A 270 14.06 -6.79 -7.93
CA ALA A 270 14.13 -6.05 -6.68
C ALA A 270 13.73 -4.60 -6.92
N ALA A 271 12.96 -4.06 -5.98
CA ALA A 271 12.54 -2.67 -6.00
C ALA A 271 13.66 -1.73 -5.55
N ASP A 272 13.54 -0.45 -5.92
CA ASP A 272 14.23 0.66 -5.28
C ASP A 272 13.21 1.69 -4.82
N TYR A 273 13.59 2.50 -3.83
CA TYR A 273 12.67 3.40 -3.15
C TYR A 273 13.24 4.80 -3.06
N VAL A 274 12.39 5.77 -3.37
CA VAL A 274 12.63 7.17 -3.03
C VAL A 274 11.43 7.64 -2.24
N TYR A 275 11.68 8.19 -1.06
CA TYR A 275 10.64 8.86 -0.30
C TYR A 275 11.06 10.27 0.10
N VAL A 276 10.10 11.17 0.18
CA VAL A 276 10.29 12.57 0.57
C VAL A 276 9.28 12.90 1.66
N VAL A 277 9.74 13.62 2.67
CA VAL A 277 9.01 14.06 3.86
C VAL A 277 9.40 15.49 4.15
#